data_AF-A0A1G1EXL6-F1
#
_entry.id   AF-A0A1G1EXL6-F1
#
_cell.length_a   1.000
_cell.length_b   1.000
_cell.length_c   1.000
_cell.angle_alpha   90.00
_cell.angle_beta   90.00
_cell.angle_gamma   90.00
#
_symmetry.space_group_name_H-M   'P 1'
#
loop_
_entity.id
_entity.type
_entity.pdbx_description
1 polymer ?
#
loop_
_entity_poly.entity_id
_entity_poly.type
_entity_poly.pdbx_seq_one_letter_code
_entity_poly.pdbx_strand_id
1 'polypeptide(L)'
;MGSKDEYKISDLLDHCQIFMEDIDNAYNKIKINYADDIEETISNFSKFWKNISSKSFRLSNTRIRRELEIVIKKLFLGASDNEPISSTIDVETLIGSGKSSAYLFKLAPRVNLNSSLRKYAVLKFGPKFEVKLESHNYDKYVEWFLTVQQTVKKIAYEETANFAGLLYGFPMDSDRGFVSFADFVRTKNVEMSCNIIEELFSTENKHWLAIDGTMYKHKVPTDTQTYYIDYGIRATEESITNEFEKLTASLNELSIKRGAKVLKVDDTKKTITIAPISLTIPNPVKYMMLPYTKRIDLSLVHGDLHANNILIGTDAKTNENKCFLIDFYYTGFGHIFRDFIDLELSIRYDILCSRHISGDTDRLTRNDSKDISNSGLNLLKQLEKDIIKYHVNGLELDKESQTYKDSRLLKVYKLVTTIRNMAFMNFPDRKEQYYTGLAYSSIKAIKYFFPLDVKLYRLMISGLYFDLVGKPGAGNIQ
;
A
#
# COMPACT_ATOMS: atom_id res chain seq x y z
N MET A 1 -21.88 40.76 -41.98
CA MET A 1 -22.90 40.52 -40.94
C MET A 1 -23.41 39.10 -41.15
N GLY A 2 -22.84 38.12 -40.44
CA GLY A 2 -23.31 36.73 -40.52
C GLY A 2 -24.53 36.53 -39.63
N SER A 3 -25.54 35.81 -40.12
CA SER A 3 -26.74 35.44 -39.35
C SER A 3 -26.32 34.68 -38.11
N LYS A 4 -26.85 35.07 -36.95
CA LYS A 4 -26.82 34.21 -35.77
C LYS A 4 -27.83 33.10 -36.03
N ASP A 5 -27.34 31.91 -36.38
CA ASP A 5 -28.20 30.73 -36.46
C ASP A 5 -28.67 30.41 -35.03
N GLU A 6 -29.94 30.69 -34.75
CA GLU A 6 -30.62 30.27 -33.53
C GLU A 6 -30.83 28.75 -33.60
N TYR A 7 -29.90 27.98 -33.03
CA TYR A 7 -30.15 26.57 -32.73
C TYR A 7 -31.35 26.49 -31.78
N LYS A 8 -32.43 25.84 -32.22
CA LYS A 8 -33.59 25.61 -31.36
C LYS A 8 -33.25 24.58 -30.30
N ILE A 9 -33.68 24.82 -29.07
CA ILE A 9 -33.53 23.87 -27.95
C ILE A 9 -34.12 22.49 -28.29
N SER A 10 -35.17 22.43 -29.12
CA SER A 10 -35.76 21.18 -29.62
C SER A 10 -34.74 20.30 -30.34
N ASP A 11 -33.93 20.89 -31.21
CA ASP A 11 -32.99 20.14 -32.06
C ASP A 11 -31.86 19.56 -31.19
N LEU A 12 -31.49 20.26 -30.11
CA LEU A 12 -30.54 19.75 -29.13
C LEU A 12 -31.12 18.55 -28.34
N LEU A 13 -32.41 18.59 -27.99
CA LEU A 13 -33.07 17.50 -27.27
C LEU A 13 -33.21 16.25 -28.15
N ASP A 14 -33.59 16.42 -29.41
CA ASP A 14 -33.70 15.31 -30.37
C ASP A 14 -32.33 14.65 -30.60
N HIS A 15 -31.27 15.45 -30.77
CA HIS A 15 -29.90 14.91 -30.86
C HIS A 15 -29.47 14.19 -29.58
N CYS A 16 -29.82 14.70 -28.40
CA CYS A 16 -29.54 14.01 -27.13
C CYS A 16 -30.27 12.67 -27.05
N GLN A 17 -31.52 12.59 -27.49
CA GLN A 17 -32.30 11.37 -27.47
C GLN A 17 -31.72 10.30 -28.41
N ILE A 18 -31.43 10.67 -29.66
CA ILE A 18 -30.82 9.77 -30.64
C ILE A 18 -29.48 9.24 -30.11
N PHE A 19 -28.65 10.13 -29.55
CA PHE A 19 -27.37 9.74 -28.96
C PHE A 19 -27.52 8.76 -27.78
N MET A 20 -28.53 8.96 -26.92
CA MET A 20 -28.80 8.04 -25.81
C MET A 20 -29.33 6.69 -26.30
N GLU A 21 -30.19 6.66 -27.32
CA GLU A 21 -30.69 5.44 -27.94
C GLU A 21 -29.56 4.65 -28.60
N ASP A 22 -28.63 5.32 -29.30
CA ASP A 22 -27.45 4.69 -29.90
C ASP A 22 -26.53 4.07 -28.84
N ILE A 23 -26.31 4.76 -27.71
CA ILE A 23 -25.55 4.24 -26.59
C ILE A 23 -26.23 3.00 -25.99
N ASP A 24 -27.54 3.06 -25.74
CA ASP A 24 -28.29 1.94 -25.18
C ASP A 24 -28.29 0.73 -26.12
N ASN A 25 -28.45 0.97 -27.42
CA ASN A 25 -28.33 -0.05 -28.46
C ASN A 25 -26.94 -0.69 -28.46
N ALA A 26 -25.88 0.11 -28.38
CA ALA A 26 -24.52 -0.39 -28.36
C ALA A 26 -24.20 -1.15 -27.05
N TYR A 27 -24.71 -0.70 -25.91
CA TYR A 27 -24.63 -1.40 -24.62
C TYR A 27 -25.36 -2.73 -24.61
N ASN A 28 -26.49 -2.85 -25.31
CA ASN A 28 -27.23 -4.10 -25.43
C ASN A 28 -26.48 -5.17 -26.24
N LYS A 29 -25.47 -4.78 -27.05
CA LYS A 29 -24.59 -5.71 -27.76
C LYS A 29 -23.54 -6.37 -26.85
N ILE A 30 -23.33 -5.87 -25.63
CA ILE A 30 -22.35 -6.41 -24.67
C ILE A 30 -23.07 -7.19 -23.57
N LYS A 31 -22.90 -8.51 -23.58
CA LYS A 31 -23.38 -9.40 -22.51
C LYS A 31 -22.34 -9.51 -21.40
N ILE A 32 -22.73 -9.26 -20.16
CA ILE A 32 -21.88 -9.48 -18.99
C ILE A 32 -22.33 -10.73 -18.25
N ASN A 33 -21.41 -11.69 -18.09
CA ASN A 33 -21.61 -12.87 -17.25
C ASN A 33 -20.86 -12.68 -15.95
N TYR A 34 -21.57 -12.66 -14.84
CA TYR A 34 -20.94 -12.55 -13.52
C TYR A 34 -20.77 -13.93 -12.90
N ALA A 35 -19.67 -14.14 -12.19
CA ALA A 35 -19.48 -15.28 -11.31
C ALA A 35 -20.48 -15.26 -10.13
N ASP A 36 -20.70 -16.43 -9.53
CA ASP A 36 -21.68 -16.63 -8.45
C ASP A 36 -21.38 -15.77 -7.21
N ASP A 37 -20.12 -15.39 -6.99
CA ASP A 37 -19.67 -14.62 -5.83
C ASP A 37 -19.91 -13.10 -5.95
N ILE A 38 -20.34 -12.59 -7.12
CA ILE A 38 -20.45 -11.15 -7.36
C ILE A 38 -21.41 -10.46 -6.40
N GLU A 39 -22.51 -11.12 -6.02
CA GLU A 39 -23.54 -10.53 -5.17
C GLU A 39 -23.04 -10.37 -3.73
N GLU A 40 -22.27 -11.33 -3.24
CA GLU A 40 -21.60 -11.21 -1.94
C GLU A 40 -20.60 -10.06 -1.96
N THR A 41 -19.79 -9.97 -3.03
CA THR A 41 -18.81 -8.91 -3.24
C THR A 41 -19.46 -7.52 -3.24
N ILE A 42 -20.53 -7.32 -4.01
CA ILE A 42 -21.30 -6.07 -4.07
C ILE A 42 -21.95 -5.75 -2.72
N SER A 43 -22.48 -6.77 -2.03
CA SER A 43 -23.07 -6.61 -0.70
C SER A 43 -22.05 -6.13 0.33
N ASN A 44 -20.84 -6.71 0.31
CA ASN A 44 -19.74 -6.32 1.18
C ASN A 44 -19.27 -4.89 0.86
N PHE A 45 -19.18 -4.53 -0.42
CA PHE A 45 -18.86 -3.17 -0.85
C PHE A 45 -19.90 -2.15 -0.35
N SER A 46 -21.19 -2.45 -0.49
CA SER A 46 -22.28 -1.61 0.02
C SER A 46 -22.18 -1.40 1.53
N LYS A 47 -21.90 -2.47 2.30
CA LYS A 47 -21.71 -2.39 3.76
C LYS A 47 -20.52 -1.53 4.14
N PHE A 48 -19.39 -1.67 3.45
CA PHE A 48 -18.20 -0.87 3.69
C PHE A 48 -18.50 0.64 3.55
N TRP A 49 -19.18 1.04 2.47
CA TRP A 49 -19.54 2.44 2.21
C TRP A 49 -20.60 3.02 3.16
N LYS A 50 -21.49 2.18 3.69
CA LYS A 50 -22.42 2.60 4.75
C LYS A 50 -21.70 3.02 6.03
N ASN A 51 -20.50 2.50 6.28
CA ASN A 51 -19.71 2.81 7.47
C ASN A 51 -18.82 4.04 7.30
N ILE A 52 -18.43 4.38 6.07
CA ILE A 52 -17.49 5.48 5.78
C ILE A 52 -18.21 6.77 5.41
N SER A 53 -19.31 6.69 4.66
CA SER A 53 -20.01 7.90 4.20
C SER A 53 -20.93 8.47 5.28
N SER A 54 -20.84 9.79 5.49
CA SER A 54 -21.70 10.54 6.39
C SER A 54 -23.15 10.55 5.90
N LYS A 55 -23.98 9.56 6.25
CA LYS A 55 -25.45 9.43 6.02
C LYS A 55 -26.00 9.61 4.58
N SER A 56 -25.29 10.24 3.64
CA SER A 56 -25.81 10.72 2.35
C SER A 56 -25.61 9.76 1.18
N PHE A 57 -24.79 8.71 1.33
CA PHE A 57 -24.46 7.77 0.23
C PHE A 57 -24.91 6.33 0.52
N ARG A 58 -26.19 6.13 0.83
CA ARG A 58 -26.78 4.78 0.90
C ARG A 58 -27.18 4.29 -0.49
N LEU A 59 -26.24 3.70 -1.22
CA LEU A 59 -26.52 3.06 -2.50
C LEU A 59 -27.01 1.62 -2.30
N SER A 60 -28.08 1.23 -3.00
CA SER A 60 -28.55 -0.15 -3.02
C SER A 60 -27.59 -1.05 -3.79
N ASN A 61 -27.55 -2.35 -3.47
CA ASN A 61 -26.74 -3.32 -4.21
C ASN A 61 -27.10 -3.30 -5.70
N THR A 62 -28.40 -3.19 -6.04
CA THR A 62 -28.90 -3.05 -7.40
C THR A 62 -28.30 -1.82 -8.11
N ARG A 63 -28.19 -0.68 -7.42
CA ARG A 63 -27.60 0.52 -8.00
C ARG A 63 -26.11 0.32 -8.26
N ILE A 64 -25.37 -0.24 -7.30
CA ILE A 64 -23.94 -0.52 -7.45
C ILE A 64 -23.69 -1.48 -8.62
N ARG A 65 -24.47 -2.57 -8.72
CA ARG A 65 -24.39 -3.53 -9.83
C ARG A 65 -24.62 -2.85 -11.18
N ARG A 66 -25.63 -1.99 -11.27
CA ARG A 66 -25.91 -1.22 -12.50
C ARG A 66 -24.75 -0.28 -12.85
N GLU A 67 -24.16 0.39 -11.88
CA GLU A 67 -23.01 1.29 -12.11
C GLU A 67 -21.79 0.49 -12.59
N LEU A 68 -21.52 -0.69 -12.00
CA LEU A 68 -20.47 -1.61 -12.45
C LEU A 68 -20.70 -2.07 -13.90
N GLU A 69 -21.92 -2.48 -14.23
CA GLU A 69 -22.30 -2.90 -15.58
C GLU A 69 -22.06 -1.79 -16.61
N ILE A 70 -22.49 -0.55 -16.31
CA ILE A 70 -22.30 0.59 -17.21
C ILE A 70 -20.81 0.87 -17.40
N VAL A 71 -20.01 0.86 -16.34
CA VAL A 71 -18.56 1.05 -16.42
C VAL A 71 -17.93 -0.01 -17.33
N ILE A 72 -18.24 -1.30 -17.12
CA ILE A 72 -17.70 -2.38 -17.96
C ILE A 72 -18.12 -2.19 -19.42
N LYS A 73 -19.39 -1.88 -19.69
CA LYS A 73 -19.87 -1.67 -21.06
C LYS A 73 -19.15 -0.52 -21.75
N LYS A 74 -18.93 0.61 -21.06
CA LYS A 74 -18.15 1.73 -21.58
C LYS A 74 -16.71 1.32 -21.93
N LEU A 75 -16.04 0.59 -21.03
CA LEU A 75 -14.64 0.18 -21.22
C LEU A 75 -14.43 -0.67 -22.48
N PHE A 76 -15.48 -1.35 -22.96
CA PHE A 76 -15.41 -2.26 -24.11
C PHE A 76 -16.25 -1.81 -25.32
N LEU A 77 -16.87 -0.63 -25.29
CA LEU A 77 -17.68 -0.12 -26.40
C LEU A 77 -16.83 0.27 -27.63
N GLY A 78 -15.54 0.53 -27.44
CA GLY A 78 -14.66 1.04 -28.50
C GLY A 78 -14.82 2.55 -28.74
N ALA A 79 -13.85 3.16 -29.43
CA ALA A 79 -13.78 4.62 -29.58
C ALA A 79 -14.46 5.18 -30.84
N SER A 80 -14.73 4.39 -31.89
CA SER A 80 -15.03 4.95 -33.21
C SER A 80 -16.31 4.51 -33.93
N ASP A 81 -16.96 3.38 -33.65
CA ASP A 81 -18.02 2.89 -34.59
C ASP A 81 -19.22 2.17 -33.94
N ASN A 82 -19.50 2.37 -32.65
CA ASN A 82 -20.58 1.66 -31.92
C ASN A 82 -20.52 0.11 -32.02
N GLU A 83 -19.39 -0.44 -32.49
CA GLU A 83 -19.09 -1.86 -32.45
C GLU A 83 -18.22 -2.17 -31.23
N PRO A 84 -18.74 -2.94 -30.28
CA PRO A 84 -17.97 -3.26 -29.09
C PRO A 84 -16.75 -4.12 -29.43
N ILE A 85 -15.66 -3.91 -28.69
CA ILE A 85 -14.45 -4.74 -28.76
C ILE A 85 -14.78 -6.20 -28.40
N SER A 86 -15.74 -6.38 -27.50
CA SER A 86 -16.16 -7.67 -26.96
C SER A 86 -17.68 -7.75 -26.85
N SER A 87 -18.29 -8.78 -27.43
CA SER A 87 -19.72 -9.05 -27.29
C SER A 87 -20.08 -9.74 -25.98
N THR A 88 -19.12 -10.39 -25.31
CA THR A 88 -19.33 -11.08 -24.04
C THR A 88 -18.15 -10.87 -23.10
N ILE A 89 -18.42 -10.56 -21.84
CA ILE A 89 -17.39 -10.34 -20.83
C ILE A 89 -17.72 -11.20 -19.61
N ASP A 90 -16.82 -12.10 -19.27
CA ASP A 90 -16.92 -12.90 -18.04
C ASP A 90 -16.23 -12.10 -16.90
N VAL A 91 -16.91 -11.96 -15.75
CA VAL A 91 -16.50 -11.12 -14.61
C VAL A 91 -16.39 -11.99 -13.36
N GLU A 92 -15.18 -12.06 -12.81
CA GLU A 92 -14.86 -12.81 -11.58
C GLU A 92 -14.39 -11.84 -10.49
N THR A 93 -14.75 -12.09 -9.23
CA THR A 93 -14.16 -11.36 -8.11
C THR A 93 -12.69 -11.77 -7.96
N LEU A 94 -11.77 -10.81 -7.82
CA LEU A 94 -10.38 -11.13 -7.51
C LEU A 94 -10.25 -11.45 -6.01
N ILE A 95 -9.74 -12.64 -5.67
CA ILE A 95 -9.54 -13.09 -4.29
C ILE A 95 -8.65 -12.09 -3.54
N GLY A 96 -9.06 -11.69 -2.33
CA GLY A 96 -8.33 -10.72 -1.51
C GLY A 96 -8.65 -9.25 -1.82
N SER A 97 -9.60 -8.99 -2.73
CA SER A 97 -10.18 -7.65 -2.93
C SER A 97 -10.98 -7.16 -1.71
N GLY A 98 -11.15 -5.84 -1.57
CA GLY A 98 -11.96 -5.24 -0.50
C GLY A 98 -11.21 -4.74 0.74
N LYS A 99 -9.87 -4.64 0.68
CA LYS A 99 -9.08 -3.93 1.73
C LYS A 99 -9.06 -2.41 1.55
N SER A 100 -9.46 -1.93 0.39
CA SER A 100 -9.56 -0.51 0.06
C SER A 100 -11.01 -0.13 -0.23
N SER A 101 -11.22 1.15 -0.48
CA SER A 101 -12.45 1.76 -0.99
C SER A 101 -12.81 1.34 -2.41
N ALA A 102 -11.97 0.54 -3.08
CA ALA A 102 -12.22 -0.01 -4.41
C ALA A 102 -12.20 -1.55 -4.39
N TYR A 103 -12.91 -2.14 -5.33
CA TYR A 103 -12.94 -3.58 -5.56
C TYR A 103 -12.21 -3.92 -6.86
N LEU A 104 -11.63 -5.12 -6.88
CA LEU A 104 -10.88 -5.63 -8.03
C LEU A 104 -11.66 -6.78 -8.65
N PHE A 105 -11.90 -6.69 -9.95
CA PHE A 105 -12.56 -7.72 -10.74
C PHE A 105 -11.61 -8.21 -11.84
N LYS A 106 -11.56 -9.51 -12.06
CA LYS A 106 -10.90 -10.09 -13.22
C LYS A 106 -11.92 -10.16 -14.36
N LEU A 107 -11.57 -9.56 -15.49
CA LEU A 107 -12.38 -9.54 -16.70
C LEU A 107 -11.74 -10.46 -17.75
N ALA A 108 -12.57 -11.31 -18.35
CA ALA A 108 -12.20 -12.14 -19.50
C ALA A 108 -13.12 -11.81 -20.69
N PRO A 109 -12.80 -10.76 -21.47
CA PRO A 109 -13.53 -10.40 -22.67
C PRO A 109 -13.33 -11.45 -23.78
N ARG A 110 -14.38 -11.73 -24.55
CA ARG A 110 -14.34 -12.51 -25.78
C ARG A 110 -14.24 -11.55 -26.96
N VAL A 111 -13.02 -11.29 -27.40
CA VAL A 111 -12.73 -10.30 -28.44
C VAL A 111 -13.41 -10.70 -29.75
N ASN A 112 -14.20 -9.78 -30.33
CA ASN A 112 -14.99 -10.06 -31.53
C ASN A 112 -14.11 -10.36 -32.75
N LEU A 113 -12.96 -9.68 -32.87
CA LEU A 113 -11.99 -9.90 -33.94
C LEU A 113 -11.29 -11.27 -33.87
N ASN A 114 -11.20 -11.87 -32.68
CA ASN A 114 -10.58 -13.18 -32.49
C ASN A 114 -11.09 -13.83 -31.20
N SER A 115 -12.09 -14.70 -31.32
CA SER A 115 -12.72 -15.38 -30.18
C SER A 115 -11.79 -16.34 -29.43
N SER A 116 -10.68 -16.76 -30.06
CA SER A 116 -9.66 -17.58 -29.40
C SER A 116 -8.71 -16.76 -28.52
N LEU A 117 -8.61 -15.44 -28.76
CA LEU A 117 -7.78 -14.56 -27.97
C LEU A 117 -8.53 -14.19 -26.67
N ARG A 118 -8.10 -14.79 -25.57
CA ARG A 118 -8.53 -14.42 -24.23
C ARG A 118 -7.40 -13.66 -23.54
N LYS A 119 -7.53 -12.35 -23.45
CA LYS A 119 -6.63 -11.53 -22.63
C LYS A 119 -7.32 -11.18 -21.34
N TYR A 120 -6.72 -11.56 -20.22
CA TYR A 120 -7.25 -11.18 -18.92
C TYR A 120 -6.93 -9.71 -18.63
N ALA A 121 -7.88 -9.02 -18.03
CA ALA A 121 -7.70 -7.68 -17.51
C ALA A 121 -8.19 -7.60 -16.07
N VAL A 122 -7.64 -6.67 -15.28
CA VAL A 122 -8.14 -6.38 -13.94
C VAL A 122 -8.79 -5.02 -13.94
N LEU A 123 -10.06 -4.98 -13.54
CA LEU A 123 -10.82 -3.78 -13.33
C LEU A 123 -10.75 -3.39 -11.86
N LYS A 124 -10.21 -2.20 -11.58
CA LYS A 124 -10.39 -1.52 -10.30
C LYS A 124 -11.63 -0.64 -10.37
N PHE A 125 -12.66 -0.99 -9.60
CA PHE A 125 -13.94 -0.29 -9.56
C PHE A 125 -14.18 0.29 -8.17
N GLY A 126 -14.47 1.58 -8.11
CA GLY A 126 -14.58 2.30 -6.84
C GLY A 126 -15.15 3.71 -7.01
N PRO A 127 -15.17 4.52 -5.95
CA PRO A 127 -15.65 5.89 -6.01
C PRO A 127 -14.99 6.65 -7.14
N LYS A 128 -15.80 7.42 -7.86
CA LYS A 128 -15.37 8.21 -9.00
C LYS A 128 -14.10 9.03 -8.70
N PHE A 129 -14.11 9.77 -7.60
CA PHE A 129 -12.98 10.64 -7.23
C PHE A 129 -11.67 9.87 -7.07
N GLU A 130 -11.71 8.72 -6.39
CA GLU A 130 -10.49 7.98 -6.07
C GLU A 130 -9.88 7.30 -7.29
N VAL A 131 -10.72 6.60 -8.06
CA VAL A 131 -10.29 5.91 -9.28
C VAL A 131 -9.84 6.92 -10.35
N LYS A 132 -10.49 8.09 -10.42
CA LYS A 132 -10.06 9.19 -11.28
C LYS A 132 -8.68 9.72 -10.89
N LEU A 133 -8.43 9.90 -9.59
CA LEU A 133 -7.14 10.37 -9.10
C LEU A 133 -6.03 9.36 -9.41
N GLU A 134 -6.28 8.06 -9.19
CA GLU A 134 -5.33 7.01 -9.57
C GLU A 134 -5.08 6.96 -11.08
N SER A 135 -6.13 7.05 -11.90
CA SER A 135 -6.00 7.13 -13.37
C SER A 135 -5.14 8.32 -13.80
N HIS A 136 -5.36 9.49 -13.19
CA HIS A 136 -4.56 10.68 -13.45
C HIS A 136 -3.10 10.52 -13.00
N ASN A 137 -2.87 9.96 -11.82
CA ASN A 137 -1.53 9.69 -11.32
C ASN A 137 -0.79 8.68 -12.21
N TYR A 138 -1.50 7.68 -12.74
CA TYR A 138 -0.94 6.73 -13.69
C TYR A 138 -0.41 7.45 -14.94
N ASP A 139 -1.27 8.23 -15.60
CA ASP A 139 -0.91 8.94 -16.85
C ASP A 139 0.24 9.93 -16.62
N LYS A 140 0.23 10.58 -15.46
CA LYS A 140 1.19 11.63 -15.14
C LYS A 140 2.54 11.09 -14.67
N TYR A 141 2.55 10.01 -13.89
CA TYR A 141 3.71 9.58 -13.11
C TYR A 141 4.13 8.13 -13.35
N VAL A 142 3.28 7.28 -13.91
CA VAL A 142 3.60 5.87 -14.10
C VAL A 142 3.99 5.59 -15.54
N GLU A 143 3.16 6.01 -16.50
CA GLU A 143 3.33 5.71 -17.92
C GLU A 143 4.71 6.12 -18.46
N TRP A 144 5.26 7.22 -17.96
CA TRP A 144 6.51 7.79 -18.43
C TRP A 144 7.75 7.37 -17.64
N PHE A 145 7.57 6.87 -16.41
CA PHE A 145 8.68 6.70 -15.46
C PHE A 145 8.83 5.27 -14.95
N LEU A 146 7.88 4.37 -15.20
CA LEU A 146 8.07 2.94 -14.95
C LEU A 146 8.27 2.18 -16.26
N THR A 147 9.15 1.19 -16.24
CA THR A 147 9.34 0.32 -17.40
C THR A 147 8.13 -0.60 -17.59
N VAL A 148 7.91 -1.06 -18.82
CA VAL A 148 6.88 -2.07 -19.15
C VAL A 148 7.06 -3.36 -18.33
N GLN A 149 8.27 -3.63 -17.83
CA GLN A 149 8.56 -4.78 -17.01
C GLN A 149 8.18 -4.61 -15.53
N GLN A 150 7.97 -3.37 -15.08
CA GLN A 150 7.68 -3.02 -13.68
C GLN A 150 6.25 -2.53 -13.46
N THR A 151 5.48 -2.26 -14.52
CA THR A 151 4.14 -1.69 -14.43
C THR A 151 3.09 -2.56 -15.11
N VAL A 152 1.87 -2.55 -14.55
CA VAL A 152 0.69 -2.99 -15.26
C VAL A 152 0.30 -1.94 -16.30
N LYS A 153 -0.13 -2.35 -17.49
CA LYS A 153 -0.55 -1.41 -18.54
C LYS A 153 -1.95 -0.90 -18.25
N LYS A 154 -2.14 0.41 -18.09
CA LYS A 154 -3.47 1.01 -18.14
C LYS A 154 -4.04 0.83 -19.55
N ILE A 155 -5.21 0.20 -19.65
CA ILE A 155 -5.94 0.00 -20.91
C ILE A 155 -6.93 1.13 -21.12
N ALA A 156 -7.79 1.39 -20.13
CA ALA A 156 -8.87 2.36 -20.23
C ALA A 156 -9.34 2.83 -18.86
N TYR A 157 -10.00 4.00 -18.83
CA TYR A 157 -10.67 4.58 -17.68
C TYR A 157 -12.07 5.01 -18.09
N GLU A 158 -13.07 4.64 -17.30
CA GLU A 158 -14.46 5.03 -17.54
C GLU A 158 -15.18 5.37 -16.25
N GLU A 159 -16.17 6.25 -16.34
CA GLU A 159 -16.90 6.73 -15.18
C GLU A 159 -18.41 6.80 -15.38
N THR A 160 -19.11 6.77 -14.26
CA THR A 160 -20.54 7.03 -14.14
C THR A 160 -20.77 8.21 -13.21
N ALA A 161 -21.99 8.36 -12.70
CA ALA A 161 -22.34 9.42 -11.78
C ALA A 161 -21.54 9.32 -10.47
N ASN A 162 -21.42 8.11 -9.91
CA ASN A 162 -20.89 7.89 -8.56
C ASN A 162 -19.61 7.06 -8.53
N PHE A 163 -19.38 6.23 -9.55
CA PHE A 163 -18.27 5.29 -9.59
C PHE A 163 -17.44 5.50 -10.84
N ALA A 164 -16.26 4.91 -10.84
CA ALA A 164 -15.43 4.77 -12.02
C ALA A 164 -14.73 3.41 -12.01
N GLY A 165 -14.25 3.03 -13.19
CA GLY A 165 -13.46 1.85 -13.45
C GLY A 165 -12.14 2.22 -14.10
N LEU A 166 -11.06 1.62 -13.62
CA LEU A 166 -9.75 1.68 -14.23
C LEU A 166 -9.33 0.27 -14.62
N LEU A 167 -9.14 0.05 -15.92
CA LEU A 167 -8.85 -1.25 -16.50
C LEU A 167 -7.34 -1.39 -16.72
N TYR A 168 -6.75 -2.42 -16.13
CA TYR A 168 -5.34 -2.77 -16.27
C TYR A 168 -5.17 -4.07 -17.04
N GLY A 169 -4.19 -4.10 -17.94
CA GLY A 169 -3.68 -5.27 -18.63
C GLY A 169 -2.34 -5.70 -18.04
N PHE A 170 -2.13 -6.99 -17.90
CA PHE A 170 -0.86 -7.53 -17.43
C PHE A 170 0.05 -7.84 -18.61
N PRO A 171 1.36 -7.58 -18.51
CA PRO A 171 2.31 -7.89 -19.58
C PRO A 171 2.42 -9.39 -19.87
N MET A 172 2.01 -10.23 -18.92
CA MET A 172 2.06 -11.69 -19.04
C MET A 172 0.69 -12.31 -18.77
N ASP A 173 0.16 -13.04 -19.75
CA ASP A 173 -0.86 -14.06 -19.51
C ASP A 173 -0.15 -15.25 -18.86
N SER A 174 -0.06 -15.21 -17.53
CA SER A 174 0.50 -16.29 -16.73
C SER A 174 -0.62 -17.29 -16.44
N ASP A 175 -0.54 -18.50 -17.01
CA ASP A 175 -1.42 -19.62 -16.61
C ASP A 175 -1.31 -19.93 -15.11
N ARG A 176 -0.17 -19.59 -14.51
CA ARG A 176 0.11 -19.75 -13.07
C ARG A 176 -0.43 -18.60 -12.22
N GLY A 177 -0.99 -17.57 -12.84
CA GLY A 177 -1.46 -16.35 -12.19
C GLY A 177 -0.32 -15.46 -11.66
N PHE A 178 -0.71 -14.49 -10.85
CA PHE A 178 0.18 -13.62 -10.10
C PHE A 178 0.00 -13.89 -8.61
N VAL A 179 1.08 -13.76 -7.84
CA VAL A 179 1.02 -13.78 -6.37
C VAL A 179 1.46 -12.43 -5.82
N SER A 180 0.91 -12.01 -4.68
CA SER A 180 1.42 -10.82 -3.99
C SER A 180 2.85 -11.08 -3.51
N PHE A 181 3.68 -10.03 -3.45
CA PHE A 181 5.02 -10.15 -2.88
C PHE A 181 4.96 -10.52 -1.39
N ALA A 182 3.89 -10.12 -0.68
CA ALA A 182 3.63 -10.58 0.69
C ALA A 182 3.52 -12.11 0.77
N ASP A 183 2.78 -12.76 -0.14
CA ASP A 183 2.65 -14.22 -0.18
C ASP A 183 3.93 -14.89 -0.69
N PHE A 184 4.59 -14.27 -1.67
CA PHE A 184 5.87 -14.72 -2.20
C PHE A 184 6.93 -14.78 -1.09
N VAL A 185 7.08 -13.70 -0.32
CA VAL A 185 8.01 -13.59 0.80
C VAL A 185 7.68 -14.59 1.91
N ARG A 186 6.44 -15.03 2.09
CA ARG A 186 6.13 -16.09 3.07
C ARG A 186 6.55 -17.48 2.60
N THR A 187 6.40 -17.77 1.31
CA THR A 187 6.50 -19.13 0.77
C THR A 187 7.83 -19.46 0.09
N LYS A 188 8.56 -18.46 -0.42
CA LYS A 188 9.77 -18.66 -1.23
C LYS A 188 11.06 -18.47 -0.44
N ASN A 189 12.19 -18.85 -1.02
CA ASN A 189 13.51 -18.60 -0.44
C ASN A 189 13.75 -17.09 -0.28
N VAL A 190 14.43 -16.71 0.81
CA VAL A 190 14.84 -15.34 1.10
C VAL A 190 15.68 -14.71 -0.02
N GLU A 191 16.56 -15.47 -0.67
CA GLU A 191 17.43 -14.98 -1.76
C GLU A 191 16.61 -14.50 -2.96
N MET A 192 15.60 -15.28 -3.37
CA MET A 192 14.69 -14.87 -4.44
C MET A 192 13.94 -13.57 -4.10
N SER A 193 13.62 -13.38 -2.83
CA SER A 193 12.94 -12.16 -2.36
C SER A 193 13.89 -10.97 -2.30
N CYS A 194 15.15 -11.18 -1.91
CA CYS A 194 16.21 -10.16 -1.99
C CYS A 194 16.44 -9.71 -3.44
N ASN A 195 16.54 -10.65 -4.39
CA ASN A 195 16.75 -10.31 -5.81
C ASN A 195 15.62 -9.43 -6.35
N ILE A 196 14.36 -9.69 -5.98
CA ILE A 196 13.22 -8.84 -6.37
C ILE A 196 13.34 -7.42 -5.80
N ILE A 197 13.77 -7.28 -4.53
CA ILE A 197 13.98 -5.98 -3.90
C ILE A 197 15.12 -5.23 -4.58
N GLU A 198 16.20 -5.93 -4.90
CA GLU A 198 17.36 -5.37 -5.61
C GLU A 198 16.98 -4.91 -7.02
N GLU A 199 16.21 -5.71 -7.77
CA GLU A 199 15.69 -5.34 -9.09
C GLU A 199 14.76 -4.11 -9.00
N LEU A 200 13.86 -4.10 -8.02
CA LEU A 200 12.88 -3.02 -7.81
C LEU A 200 13.54 -1.68 -7.50
N PHE A 201 14.64 -1.69 -6.76
CA PHE A 201 15.35 -0.47 -6.32
C PHE A 201 16.72 -0.30 -6.96
N SER A 202 17.02 -1.05 -8.03
CA SER A 202 18.31 -1.05 -8.69
C SER A 202 18.74 0.36 -9.07
N THR A 203 20.01 0.67 -8.80
CA THR A 203 20.61 1.95 -9.18
C THR A 203 20.78 2.11 -10.70
N GLU A 204 20.64 1.02 -11.44
CA GLU A 204 20.64 1.01 -12.92
C GLU A 204 19.24 1.33 -13.47
N ASN A 205 18.18 1.04 -12.70
CA ASN A 205 16.78 1.22 -13.07
C ASN A 205 16.11 2.35 -12.26
N LYS A 206 16.85 3.42 -11.89
CA LYS A 206 16.35 4.52 -11.02
C LYS A 206 15.27 5.42 -11.66
N HIS A 207 14.47 4.93 -12.59
CA HIS A 207 13.66 5.78 -13.46
C HIS A 207 12.80 6.80 -12.71
N TRP A 208 12.03 6.39 -11.69
CA TRP A 208 11.26 7.34 -10.88
C TRP A 208 12.01 7.89 -9.64
N LEU A 209 12.92 7.12 -9.04
CA LEU A 209 13.63 7.53 -7.82
C LEU A 209 14.72 8.56 -8.10
N ALA A 210 15.22 8.63 -9.34
CA ALA A 210 16.18 9.64 -9.79
C ALA A 210 15.53 11.01 -10.06
N ILE A 211 14.20 11.08 -10.13
CA ILE A 211 13.50 12.34 -10.42
C ILE A 211 13.56 13.22 -9.19
N ASP A 212 14.33 14.30 -9.29
CA ASP A 212 14.40 15.31 -8.24
C ASP A 212 13.07 16.06 -8.11
N GLY A 213 12.41 15.87 -6.97
CA GLY A 213 11.18 16.57 -6.61
C GLY A 213 11.39 17.98 -6.05
N THR A 214 12.62 18.50 -6.01
CA THR A 214 12.92 19.81 -5.40
C THR A 214 12.15 20.97 -6.02
N MET A 215 11.83 20.91 -7.32
CA MET A 215 10.99 21.93 -7.98
C MET A 215 9.54 21.94 -7.47
N TYR A 216 9.07 20.86 -6.84
CA TYR A 216 7.73 20.70 -6.29
C TYR A 216 7.62 21.02 -4.80
N LYS A 217 8.69 21.53 -4.16
CA LYS A 217 8.72 21.90 -2.73
C LYS A 217 7.66 22.92 -2.31
N HIS A 218 7.08 23.66 -3.26
CA HIS A 218 5.97 24.58 -3.01
C HIS A 218 4.60 23.88 -2.92
N LYS A 219 4.50 22.61 -3.33
CA LYS A 219 3.26 21.80 -3.31
C LYS A 219 3.25 20.70 -2.26
N VAL A 220 4.42 20.38 -1.70
CA VAL A 220 4.59 19.30 -0.71
C VAL A 220 5.38 19.87 0.46
N PRO A 221 4.94 19.69 1.71
CA PRO A 221 5.72 20.10 2.86
C PRO A 221 7.10 19.45 2.82
N THR A 222 8.13 20.26 2.90
CA THR A 222 9.51 19.78 3.01
C THR A 222 9.97 19.67 4.45
N ASP A 223 9.19 20.17 5.40
CA ASP A 223 9.46 19.95 6.81
C ASP A 223 9.14 18.49 7.15
N THR A 224 10.11 17.78 7.75
CA THR A 224 9.95 16.34 8.03
C THR A 224 8.73 16.06 8.91
N GLN A 225 8.53 16.86 9.96
CA GLN A 225 7.44 16.68 10.90
C GLN A 225 6.10 16.93 10.21
N THR A 226 5.96 18.06 9.50
CA THR A 226 4.75 18.38 8.74
C THR A 226 4.45 17.30 7.69
N TYR A 227 5.45 16.85 6.94
CA TYR A 227 5.28 15.81 5.93
C TYR A 227 4.73 14.52 6.53
N TYR A 228 5.35 14.00 7.58
CA TYR A 228 4.93 12.73 8.16
C TYR A 228 3.61 12.82 8.93
N ILE A 229 3.32 13.93 9.62
CA ILE A 229 2.06 14.10 10.34
C ILE A 229 0.90 14.29 9.35
N ASP A 230 1.05 15.24 8.41
CA ASP A 230 -0.05 15.65 7.52
C ASP A 230 -0.27 14.65 6.38
N TYR A 231 0.81 14.17 5.75
CA TYR A 231 0.72 13.31 4.56
C TYR A 231 0.85 11.83 4.90
N GLY A 232 1.76 11.48 5.80
CA GLY A 232 2.07 10.09 6.16
C GLY A 232 1.03 9.46 7.09
N ILE A 233 0.84 10.06 8.26
CA ILE A 233 0.00 9.56 9.35
C ILE A 233 -1.46 9.98 9.15
N ARG A 234 -1.70 11.19 8.63
CA ARG A 234 -3.04 11.79 8.46
C ARG A 234 -3.83 11.74 9.77
N ALA A 235 -3.21 12.21 10.84
CA ALA A 235 -3.84 12.26 12.15
C ALA A 235 -3.59 13.62 12.80
N THR A 236 -4.62 14.15 13.45
CA THR A 236 -4.47 15.29 14.36
C THR A 236 -3.72 14.85 15.62
N GLU A 237 -3.13 15.81 16.34
CA GLU A 237 -2.53 15.56 17.66
C GLU A 237 -3.51 14.81 18.57
N GLU A 238 -4.75 15.28 18.65
CA GLU A 238 -5.83 14.65 19.42
C GLU A 238 -6.06 13.20 19.00
N SER A 239 -6.09 12.90 17.69
CA SER A 239 -6.24 11.54 17.19
C SER A 239 -5.06 10.64 17.57
N ILE A 240 -3.84 11.17 17.63
CA ILE A 240 -2.66 10.40 18.02
C ILE A 240 -2.70 10.13 19.53
N THR A 241 -2.97 11.15 20.34
CA THR A 241 -3.08 11.04 21.81
C THR A 241 -4.15 10.02 22.19
N ASN A 242 -5.33 10.08 21.57
CA ASN A 242 -6.42 9.12 21.81
C ASN A 242 -6.00 7.66 21.51
N GLU A 243 -5.20 7.42 20.48
CA GLU A 243 -4.71 6.07 20.16
C GLU A 243 -3.66 5.59 21.17
N PHE A 244 -2.86 6.50 21.73
CA PHE A 244 -1.93 6.19 22.82
C PHE A 244 -2.64 5.87 24.13
N GLU A 245 -3.71 6.59 24.48
CA GLU A 245 -4.53 6.26 25.63
C GLU A 245 -5.13 4.86 25.51
N LYS A 246 -5.66 4.50 24.33
CA LYS A 246 -6.17 3.15 24.03
C LYS A 246 -5.08 2.08 24.12
N LEU A 247 -3.90 2.36 23.59
CA LEU A 247 -2.75 1.46 23.70
C LEU A 247 -2.35 1.25 25.17
N THR A 248 -2.28 2.33 25.95
CA THR A 248 -1.97 2.31 27.38
C THR A 248 -2.99 1.50 28.16
N ALA A 249 -4.29 1.72 27.91
CA ALA A 249 -5.37 0.95 28.52
C ALA A 249 -5.23 -0.55 28.20
N SER A 250 -4.95 -0.90 26.94
CA SER A 250 -4.75 -2.30 26.51
C SER A 250 -3.55 -2.96 27.21
N LEU A 251 -2.45 -2.23 27.38
CA LEU A 251 -1.26 -2.71 28.08
C LEU A 251 -1.50 -2.88 29.58
N ASN A 252 -2.25 -1.96 30.19
CA ASN A 252 -2.63 -2.04 31.60
C ASN A 252 -3.52 -3.26 31.86
N GLU A 253 -4.51 -3.49 31.01
CA GLU A 253 -5.39 -4.67 31.12
C GLU A 253 -4.58 -5.97 31.07
N LEU A 254 -3.61 -6.08 30.14
CA LEU A 254 -2.74 -7.26 30.08
C LEU A 254 -1.82 -7.39 31.29
N SER A 255 -1.29 -6.28 31.80
CA SER A 255 -0.41 -6.28 32.98
C SER A 255 -1.15 -6.80 34.21
N ILE A 256 -2.39 -6.33 34.42
CA ILE A 256 -3.28 -6.76 35.50
C ILE A 256 -3.58 -8.25 35.40
N LYS A 257 -3.96 -8.75 34.21
CA LYS A 257 -4.25 -10.19 33.98
C LYS A 257 -3.09 -11.11 34.33
N ARG A 258 -1.85 -10.62 34.28
CA ARG A 258 -0.63 -11.41 34.49
C ARG A 258 0.02 -11.22 35.86
N GLY A 259 -0.61 -10.47 36.76
CA GLY A 259 -0.02 -10.13 38.05
C GLY A 259 1.28 -9.33 37.93
N ALA A 260 1.53 -8.72 36.76
CA ALA A 260 2.71 -7.94 36.49
C ALA A 260 2.48 -6.47 36.86
N LYS A 261 3.57 -5.70 37.06
CA LYS A 261 3.47 -4.25 37.25
C LYS A 261 2.79 -3.61 36.04
N VAL A 262 1.84 -2.71 36.32
CA VAL A 262 1.08 -1.92 35.34
C VAL A 262 2.05 -1.21 34.38
N LEU A 263 1.93 -1.52 33.08
CA LEU A 263 2.65 -0.86 32.00
C LEU A 263 2.08 0.54 31.74
N LYS A 264 2.50 1.53 32.53
CA LYS A 264 2.16 2.93 32.23
C LYS A 264 3.05 3.44 31.08
N VAL A 265 2.50 3.51 29.87
CA VAL A 265 3.00 4.44 28.86
C VAL A 265 2.64 5.84 29.36
N ASP A 266 3.56 6.45 30.09
CA ASP A 266 3.37 7.81 30.59
C ASP A 266 3.73 8.77 29.46
N ASP A 267 2.71 9.23 28.76
CA ASP A 267 2.86 10.16 27.65
C ASP A 267 3.54 11.45 28.10
N THR A 268 3.41 11.86 29.36
CA THR A 268 4.08 13.05 29.92
C THR A 268 5.60 12.89 30.05
N LYS A 269 6.10 11.65 30.08
CA LYS A 269 7.54 11.38 30.22
C LYS A 269 8.23 11.42 28.87
N LYS A 270 9.49 11.85 28.88
CA LYS A 270 10.38 11.84 27.70
C LYS A 270 10.72 10.42 27.21
N THR A 271 10.49 9.41 28.05
CA THR A 271 10.82 8.01 27.76
C THR A 271 9.70 7.07 28.19
N ILE A 272 9.56 5.96 27.48
CA ILE A 272 8.63 4.86 27.78
C ILE A 272 9.46 3.62 28.13
N THR A 273 9.04 2.88 29.15
CA THR A 273 9.65 1.59 29.51
C THR A 273 8.70 0.44 29.20
N ILE A 274 9.13 -0.45 28.30
CA ILE A 274 8.47 -1.73 27.98
C ILE A 274 8.98 -2.76 28.98
N ALA A 275 8.33 -2.81 30.15
CA ALA A 275 8.72 -3.66 31.29
C ALA A 275 8.94 -5.15 30.96
N PRO A 276 8.11 -5.83 30.12
CA PRO A 276 8.32 -7.23 29.73
C PRO A 276 9.73 -7.59 29.25
N ILE A 277 10.43 -6.63 28.64
CA ILE A 277 11.76 -6.80 28.05
C ILE A 277 12.79 -5.81 28.60
N SER A 278 12.46 -5.14 29.70
CA SER A 278 13.28 -4.10 30.34
C SER A 278 13.90 -3.14 29.32
N LEU A 279 13.10 -2.68 28.35
CA LEU A 279 13.54 -1.77 27.31
C LEU A 279 12.99 -0.38 27.58
N THR A 280 13.87 0.60 27.73
CA THR A 280 13.50 2.01 27.80
C THR A 280 13.83 2.66 26.47
N ILE A 281 12.87 3.36 25.89
CA ILE A 281 13.00 4.09 24.62
C ILE A 281 12.52 5.53 24.77
N PRO A 282 12.99 6.47 23.94
CA PRO A 282 12.34 7.77 23.77
C PRO A 282 10.83 7.61 23.54
N ASN A 283 10.03 8.52 24.11
CA ASN A 283 8.60 8.54 23.89
C ASN A 283 8.31 9.06 22.46
N PRO A 284 7.85 8.20 21.53
CA PRO A 284 7.76 8.59 20.13
C PRO A 284 6.74 9.69 19.86
N VAL A 285 5.66 9.80 20.66
CA VAL A 285 4.66 10.87 20.53
C VAL A 285 5.27 12.20 20.90
N LYS A 286 5.90 12.28 22.07
CA LYS A 286 6.53 13.52 22.51
C LYS A 286 7.62 13.93 21.52
N TYR A 287 8.38 12.98 21.01
CA TYR A 287 9.37 13.25 19.98
C TYR A 287 8.76 13.80 18.69
N MET A 288 7.69 13.20 18.19
CA MET A 288 6.97 13.69 17.01
C MET A 288 6.39 15.09 17.19
N MET A 289 6.09 15.51 18.43
CA MET A 289 5.54 16.82 18.74
C MET A 289 6.62 17.88 18.98
N LEU A 290 7.88 17.48 19.20
CA LEU A 290 8.98 18.44 19.29
C LEU A 290 9.24 19.03 17.89
N PRO A 291 9.45 20.36 17.77
CA PRO A 291 9.80 20.98 16.50
C PRO A 291 11.02 20.29 15.89
N TYR A 292 10.84 19.65 14.75
CA TYR A 292 11.92 18.99 14.00
C TYR A 292 11.92 19.48 12.57
N THR A 293 12.65 20.56 12.33
CA THR A 293 12.56 21.33 11.08
C THR A 293 13.55 20.90 10.00
N LYS A 294 14.05 19.66 10.07
CA LYS A 294 14.92 19.16 9.00
C LYS A 294 14.14 19.06 7.71
N ARG A 295 14.75 19.56 6.64
CA ARG A 295 14.17 19.47 5.31
C ARG A 295 14.34 18.05 4.79
N ILE A 296 13.27 17.53 4.20
CA ILE A 296 13.30 16.29 3.45
C ILE A 296 13.61 16.55 1.99
N ASP A 297 14.31 15.60 1.39
CA ASP A 297 14.44 15.53 -0.05
C ASP A 297 13.22 14.79 -0.62
N LEU A 298 12.79 15.21 -1.82
CA LEU A 298 11.63 14.66 -2.49
C LEU A 298 12.06 13.95 -3.77
N SER A 299 11.44 12.80 -4.05
CA SER A 299 11.49 12.14 -5.36
C SER A 299 10.09 11.75 -5.80
N LEU A 300 9.95 11.30 -7.05
CA LEU A 300 8.76 10.56 -7.43
C LEU A 300 8.75 9.22 -6.70
N VAL A 301 7.63 8.89 -6.06
CA VAL A 301 7.44 7.65 -5.29
C VAL A 301 6.09 7.03 -5.62
N HIS A 302 5.98 5.72 -5.44
CA HIS A 302 4.71 5.00 -5.44
C HIS A 302 3.78 5.55 -4.35
N GLY A 303 4.33 5.84 -3.16
CA GLY A 303 3.63 6.50 -2.06
C GLY A 303 2.84 5.54 -1.15
N ASP A 304 2.68 4.29 -1.52
CA ASP A 304 2.10 3.23 -0.67
C ASP A 304 2.69 1.86 -1.04
N LEU A 305 4.02 1.79 -1.15
CA LEU A 305 4.72 0.59 -1.64
C LEU A 305 4.86 -0.48 -0.56
N HIS A 306 3.75 -1.07 -0.14
CA HIS A 306 3.75 -2.25 0.72
C HIS A 306 3.76 -3.55 -0.09
N ALA A 307 4.12 -4.68 0.53
CA ALA A 307 4.33 -5.95 -0.18
C ALA A 307 3.08 -6.51 -0.91
N ASN A 308 1.87 -6.07 -0.56
CA ASN A 308 0.65 -6.43 -1.31
C ASN A 308 0.45 -5.63 -2.60
N ASN A 309 1.17 -4.51 -2.80
CA ASN A 309 1.10 -3.67 -4.00
C ASN A 309 2.21 -4.02 -5.01
N ILE A 310 2.89 -5.14 -4.78
CA ILE A 310 3.88 -5.73 -5.67
C ILE A 310 3.33 -7.11 -6.05
N LEU A 311 3.13 -7.34 -7.33
CA LEU A 311 2.71 -8.63 -7.88
C LEU A 311 3.91 -9.33 -8.51
N ILE A 312 4.06 -10.62 -8.25
CA ILE A 312 5.10 -11.45 -8.81
C ILE A 312 4.47 -12.43 -9.80
N GLY A 313 4.94 -12.37 -11.04
CA GLY A 313 4.64 -13.35 -12.09
C GLY A 313 5.90 -14.11 -12.48
N THR A 314 5.77 -15.36 -12.90
CA THR A 314 6.88 -16.14 -13.46
C THR A 314 6.73 -16.20 -14.97
N ASP A 315 7.74 -15.73 -15.70
CA ASP A 315 7.76 -15.82 -17.17
C ASP A 315 7.80 -17.29 -17.59
N ALA A 316 6.87 -17.73 -18.43
CA ALA A 316 6.75 -19.13 -18.82
C ALA A 316 7.92 -19.62 -19.69
N LYS A 317 8.61 -18.71 -20.39
CA LYS A 317 9.73 -19.02 -21.29
C LYS A 317 11.06 -19.02 -20.57
N THR A 318 11.32 -18.01 -19.74
CA THR A 318 12.61 -17.86 -19.05
C THR A 318 12.60 -18.45 -17.65
N ASN A 319 11.42 -18.71 -17.07
CA ASN A 319 11.22 -19.11 -15.68
C ASN A 319 11.78 -18.07 -14.67
N GLU A 320 11.97 -16.83 -15.11
CA GLU A 320 12.36 -15.71 -14.25
C GLU A 320 11.13 -15.12 -13.57
N ASN A 321 11.30 -14.66 -12.33
CA ASN A 321 10.28 -13.88 -11.65
C ASN A 321 10.36 -12.43 -12.15
N LYS A 322 9.21 -11.83 -12.43
CA LYS A 322 9.07 -10.40 -12.73
C LYS A 322 8.13 -9.77 -11.71
N CYS A 323 8.43 -8.53 -11.34
CA CYS A 323 7.62 -7.76 -10.40
C CYS A 323 6.81 -6.69 -11.11
N PHE A 324 5.55 -6.52 -10.72
CA PHE A 324 4.66 -5.49 -11.24
C PHE A 324 4.10 -4.68 -10.09
N LEU A 325 4.18 -3.37 -10.20
CA LEU A 325 3.58 -2.44 -9.24
C LEU A 325 2.12 -2.19 -9.59
N ILE A 326 1.28 -2.05 -8.55
CA ILE A 326 -0.15 -1.78 -8.66
C ILE A 326 -0.58 -0.79 -7.58
N ASP A 327 -1.77 -0.21 -7.76
CA ASP A 327 -2.39 0.75 -6.82
C ASP A 327 -1.66 2.09 -6.73
N PHE A 328 -1.72 2.85 -7.83
CA PHE A 328 -1.02 4.13 -7.99
C PHE A 328 -1.77 5.33 -7.41
N TYR A 329 -2.71 5.10 -6.48
CA TYR A 329 -3.54 6.16 -5.91
C TYR A 329 -2.71 7.23 -5.19
N TYR A 330 -1.62 6.84 -4.55
CA TYR A 330 -0.72 7.76 -3.82
C TYR A 330 0.54 8.15 -4.58
N THR A 331 0.66 7.76 -5.86
CA THR A 331 1.86 8.02 -6.66
C THR A 331 2.03 9.51 -6.93
N GLY A 332 3.24 10.02 -6.69
CA GLY A 332 3.56 11.43 -6.80
C GLY A 332 4.82 11.79 -6.03
N PHE A 333 5.07 13.09 -5.84
CA PHE A 333 6.26 13.54 -5.11
C PHE A 333 6.13 13.29 -3.61
N GLY A 334 7.12 12.62 -3.03
CA GLY A 334 7.19 12.33 -1.61
C GLY A 334 8.63 12.17 -1.14
N HIS A 335 8.80 11.96 0.16
CA HIS A 335 10.09 11.69 0.79
C HIS A 335 10.87 10.59 0.04
N ILE A 336 12.14 10.84 -0.28
CA ILE A 336 12.98 9.93 -1.09
C ILE A 336 13.05 8.48 -0.60
N PHE A 337 12.87 8.26 0.71
CA PHE A 337 12.88 6.92 1.29
C PHE A 337 11.50 6.33 1.57
N ARG A 338 10.40 7.00 1.19
CA ARG A 338 9.04 6.57 1.54
C ARG A 338 8.76 5.13 1.12
N ASP A 339 9.05 4.79 -0.13
CA ASP A 339 8.78 3.47 -0.68
C ASP A 339 9.63 2.37 -0.03
N PHE A 340 10.90 2.67 0.29
CA PHE A 340 11.76 1.74 1.03
C PHE A 340 11.22 1.47 2.45
N ILE A 341 10.83 2.54 3.15
CA ILE A 341 10.30 2.47 4.51
C ILE A 341 8.98 1.70 4.52
N ASP A 342 8.06 2.00 3.61
CA ASP A 342 6.75 1.34 3.55
C ASP A 342 6.90 -0.17 3.24
N LEU A 343 7.84 -0.53 2.36
CA LEU A 343 8.14 -1.94 2.07
C LEU A 343 8.80 -2.65 3.26
N GLU A 344 9.81 -2.02 3.89
CA GLU A 344 10.50 -2.58 5.08
C GLU A 344 9.48 -2.90 6.17
N LEU A 345 8.62 -1.92 6.44
CA LEU A 345 7.56 -2.07 7.42
C LEU A 345 6.61 -3.19 7.01
N SER A 346 6.09 -3.21 5.78
CA SER A 346 5.19 -4.29 5.32
C SER A 346 5.80 -5.68 5.53
N ILE A 347 7.05 -5.89 5.11
CA ILE A 347 7.73 -7.19 5.21
C ILE A 347 7.83 -7.66 6.66
N ARG A 348 8.19 -6.75 7.58
CA ARG A 348 8.25 -7.06 9.01
C ARG A 348 6.91 -7.62 9.49
N TYR A 349 5.78 -7.01 9.12
CA TYR A 349 4.46 -7.52 9.53
C TYR A 349 4.05 -8.78 8.79
N ASP A 350 4.35 -8.87 7.50
CA ASP A 350 3.94 -10.02 6.70
C ASP A 350 4.64 -11.30 7.14
N ILE A 351 5.89 -11.21 7.63
CA ILE A 351 6.62 -12.37 8.16
C ILE A 351 6.34 -12.58 9.65
N LEU A 352 6.41 -11.53 10.48
CA LEU A 352 6.39 -11.69 11.95
C LEU A 352 4.97 -11.70 12.53
N CYS A 353 3.99 -11.13 11.82
CA CYS A 353 2.68 -10.80 12.38
C CYS A 353 1.50 -11.29 11.51
N SER A 354 1.74 -12.02 10.42
CA SER A 354 0.67 -12.43 9.50
C SER A 354 -0.18 -13.57 10.06
N ARG A 355 -1.51 -13.40 9.98
CA ARG A 355 -2.52 -14.28 10.58
C ARG A 355 -2.65 -15.67 9.90
N HIS A 356 -2.01 -15.93 8.75
CA HIS A 356 -2.53 -16.89 7.76
C HIS A 356 -1.85 -18.26 7.52
N ILE A 357 -0.98 -18.75 8.41
CA ILE A 357 -0.42 -20.10 8.34
C ILE A 357 -1.02 -20.93 9.48
N SER A 358 -2.10 -21.66 9.18
CA SER A 358 -2.65 -22.66 10.07
C SER A 358 -1.60 -23.74 10.35
N GLY A 359 -1.28 -23.99 11.62
CA GLY A 359 -0.46 -25.15 12.03
C GLY A 359 0.79 -24.84 12.85
N ASP A 360 1.16 -23.58 13.05
CA ASP A 360 2.38 -23.20 13.78
C ASP A 360 2.04 -22.63 15.17
N THR A 361 2.38 -23.33 16.24
CA THR A 361 2.05 -22.97 17.63
C THR A 361 2.92 -21.83 18.18
N ASP A 362 3.96 -21.41 17.45
CA ASP A 362 4.93 -20.37 17.86
C ASP A 362 4.68 -19.03 17.16
N ARG A 363 3.41 -18.61 17.07
CA ARG A 363 2.98 -17.41 16.36
C ARG A 363 2.81 -16.20 17.28
N LEU A 364 2.77 -15.04 16.63
CA LEU A 364 2.16 -13.81 17.13
C LEU A 364 0.79 -13.63 16.45
N THR A 365 -0.15 -14.53 16.73
CA THR A 365 -1.55 -14.42 16.26
C THR A 365 -2.34 -13.43 17.10
N ARG A 366 -3.57 -13.11 16.66
CA ARG A 366 -4.57 -12.42 17.48
C ARG A 366 -4.95 -13.21 18.75
N ASN A 367 -4.71 -14.51 18.81
CA ASN A 367 -4.84 -15.27 20.05
C ASN A 367 -3.59 -15.11 20.93
N ASP A 368 -2.41 -14.96 20.34
CA ASP A 368 -1.16 -14.62 21.04
C ASP A 368 -1.09 -13.16 21.47
N SER A 369 -1.95 -12.27 20.95
CA SER A 369 -2.12 -10.94 21.54
C SER A 369 -2.78 -10.98 22.92
N LYS A 370 -3.33 -12.14 23.33
CA LYS A 370 -3.70 -12.38 24.73
C LYS A 370 -2.48 -12.72 25.58
N ASP A 371 -1.41 -13.21 24.96
CA ASP A 371 -0.18 -13.60 25.61
C ASP A 371 1.09 -13.07 24.91
N ILE A 372 1.44 -11.80 25.17
CA ILE A 372 2.75 -11.25 24.80
C ILE A 372 3.85 -12.14 25.42
N SER A 373 4.56 -12.94 24.63
CA SER A 373 5.68 -13.73 25.17
C SER A 373 6.90 -12.82 25.34
N ASN A 374 7.49 -12.80 26.54
CA ASN A 374 8.72 -12.05 26.79
C ASN A 374 9.85 -12.54 25.87
N SER A 375 9.85 -13.84 25.53
CA SER A 375 10.80 -14.44 24.58
C SER A 375 10.65 -13.83 23.18
N GLY A 376 9.44 -13.76 22.63
CA GLY A 376 9.18 -13.16 21.31
C GLY A 376 9.59 -11.69 21.25
N LEU A 377 9.21 -10.88 22.25
CA LEU A 377 9.62 -9.48 22.31
C LEU A 377 11.14 -9.30 22.46
N ASN A 378 11.83 -10.16 23.23
CA ASN A 378 13.28 -10.12 23.37
C ASN A 378 13.98 -10.48 22.05
N LEU A 379 13.44 -11.44 21.30
CA LEU A 379 13.94 -11.77 19.96
C LEU A 379 13.76 -10.61 18.98
N LEU A 380 12.63 -9.92 19.00
CA LEU A 380 12.41 -8.72 18.19
C LEU A 380 13.33 -7.57 18.59
N LYS A 381 13.55 -7.38 19.90
CA LYS A 381 14.52 -6.40 20.43
C LYS A 381 15.94 -6.72 19.95
N GLN A 382 16.32 -7.99 19.97
CA GLN A 382 17.63 -8.44 19.49
C GLN A 382 17.77 -8.22 17.98
N LEU A 383 16.74 -8.58 17.20
CA LEU A 383 16.67 -8.32 15.76
C LEU A 383 16.92 -6.84 15.43
N GLU A 384 16.24 -5.91 16.11
CA GLU A 384 16.46 -4.48 15.87
C GLU A 384 17.86 -4.02 16.25
N LYS A 385 18.40 -4.52 17.36
CA LYS A 385 19.79 -4.20 17.77
C LYS A 385 20.80 -4.66 16.73
N ASP A 386 20.63 -5.85 16.17
CA ASP A 386 21.53 -6.39 15.16
C ASP A 386 21.43 -5.62 13.84
N ILE A 387 20.21 -5.28 13.41
CA ILE A 387 19.98 -4.43 12.23
C ILE A 387 20.63 -3.05 12.41
N ILE A 388 20.49 -2.43 13.59
CA ILE A 388 21.13 -1.15 13.92
C ILE A 388 22.65 -1.31 13.91
N LYS A 389 23.19 -2.33 14.56
CA LYS A 389 24.63 -2.62 14.61
C LYS A 389 25.23 -2.74 13.21
N TYR A 390 24.54 -3.42 12.30
CA TYR A 390 24.99 -3.59 10.92
C TYR A 390 25.03 -2.26 10.15
N HIS A 391 23.91 -1.54 10.06
CA HIS A 391 23.82 -0.37 9.18
C HIS A 391 24.39 0.92 9.74
N VAL A 392 24.41 1.07 11.07
CA VAL A 392 24.90 2.26 11.74
C VAL A 392 26.40 2.14 12.01
N ASN A 393 26.82 1.00 12.57
CA ASN A 393 28.21 0.85 13.03
C ASN A 393 29.12 0.25 11.94
N GLY A 394 28.57 -0.11 10.78
CA GLY A 394 29.32 -0.74 9.68
C GLY A 394 29.90 -2.11 10.06
N LEU A 395 29.38 -2.71 11.13
CA LEU A 395 29.83 -4.02 11.58
C LEU A 395 29.12 -5.05 10.71
N GLU A 396 29.83 -5.60 9.72
CA GLU A 396 29.39 -6.83 9.09
C GLU A 396 29.05 -7.81 10.22
N LEU A 397 27.82 -8.35 10.19
CA LEU A 397 27.59 -9.51 11.04
C LEU A 397 28.63 -10.52 10.61
N ASP A 398 29.45 -10.97 11.55
CA ASP A 398 30.34 -12.10 11.34
C ASP A 398 29.54 -13.22 10.65
N LYS A 399 30.24 -14.08 9.90
CA LYS A 399 29.65 -15.23 9.16
C LYS A 399 28.67 -16.09 9.98
N GLU A 400 28.57 -15.88 11.29
CA GLU A 400 27.53 -16.27 12.24
C GLU A 400 26.12 -15.69 12.03
N SER A 401 25.64 -15.55 10.79
CA SER A 401 24.18 -15.50 10.53
C SER A 401 23.42 -16.76 11.02
N GLN A 402 24.14 -17.71 11.64
CA GLN A 402 23.63 -18.78 12.50
C GLN A 402 23.01 -18.30 13.84
N THR A 403 23.11 -17.03 14.21
CA THR A 403 22.62 -16.55 15.52
C THR A 403 21.11 -16.69 15.69
N TYR A 404 20.34 -16.53 14.60
CA TYR A 404 18.89 -16.73 14.65
C TYR A 404 18.56 -18.21 14.41
N LYS A 405 18.24 -18.92 15.49
CA LYS A 405 17.60 -20.25 15.40
C LYS A 405 16.24 -20.18 14.70
N ASP A 406 15.55 -19.03 14.79
CA ASP A 406 14.30 -18.78 14.08
C ASP A 406 14.60 -18.31 12.65
N SER A 407 14.27 -19.17 11.67
CA SER A 407 14.46 -18.89 10.24
C SER A 407 13.69 -17.67 9.74
N ARG A 408 12.60 -17.28 10.42
CA ARG A 408 11.80 -16.09 10.10
C ARG A 408 12.52 -14.81 10.48
N LEU A 409 13.16 -14.78 11.65
CA LEU A 409 13.97 -13.63 12.07
C LEU A 409 15.16 -13.43 11.13
N LEU A 410 15.84 -14.53 10.76
CA LEU A 410 16.92 -14.48 9.76
C LEU A 410 16.40 -13.94 8.42
N LYS A 411 15.21 -14.37 8.00
CA LYS A 411 14.58 -13.89 6.77
C LYS A 411 14.27 -12.40 6.81
N VAL A 412 13.66 -11.91 7.90
CA VAL A 412 13.39 -10.48 8.08
C VAL A 412 14.69 -9.70 8.11
N TYR A 413 15.69 -10.17 8.87
CA TYR A 413 17.01 -9.55 8.94
C TYR A 413 17.59 -9.33 7.54
N LYS A 414 17.64 -10.39 6.72
CA LYS A 414 18.17 -10.34 5.35
C LYS A 414 17.39 -9.37 4.47
N LEU A 415 16.05 -9.45 4.46
CA LEU A 415 15.23 -8.59 3.60
C LEU A 415 15.31 -7.12 4.00
N VAL A 416 15.25 -6.81 5.30
CA VAL A 416 15.42 -5.43 5.80
C VAL A 416 16.81 -4.91 5.43
N THR A 417 17.83 -5.75 5.59
CA THR A 417 19.21 -5.38 5.26
C THR A 417 19.35 -5.07 3.78
N THR A 418 18.77 -5.89 2.90
CA THR A 418 18.71 -5.64 1.46
C THR A 418 18.01 -4.33 1.15
N ILE A 419 16.83 -4.06 1.71
CA ILE A 419 16.09 -2.80 1.49
C ILE A 419 16.95 -1.59 1.86
N ARG A 420 17.59 -1.63 3.02
CA ARG A 420 18.44 -0.53 3.51
C ARG A 420 19.70 -0.36 2.69
N ASN A 421 20.34 -1.45 2.27
CA ASN A 421 21.48 -1.38 1.35
C ASN A 421 21.06 -0.69 0.05
N MET A 422 19.92 -1.08 -0.54
CA MET A 422 19.40 -0.42 -1.74
C MET A 422 19.06 1.05 -1.49
N ALA A 423 18.45 1.39 -0.35
CA ALA A 423 18.17 2.76 0.03
C ALA A 423 19.46 3.60 0.11
N PHE A 424 20.49 3.09 0.78
CA PHE A 424 21.74 3.83 1.00
C PHE A 424 22.68 3.81 -0.21
N MET A 425 22.56 2.85 -1.11
CA MET A 425 23.19 2.93 -2.43
C MET A 425 22.56 4.01 -3.31
N ASN A 426 21.24 4.20 -3.18
CA ASN A 426 20.55 5.27 -3.89
C ASN A 426 20.85 6.66 -3.30
N PHE A 427 20.95 6.76 -1.97
CA PHE A 427 21.06 8.03 -1.25
C PHE A 427 22.02 7.92 -0.03
N PRO A 428 23.34 7.76 -0.25
CA PRO A 428 24.31 7.43 0.80
C PRO A 428 24.42 8.50 1.89
N ASP A 429 24.33 9.77 1.52
CA ASP A 429 24.50 10.91 2.42
C ASP A 429 23.22 11.33 3.13
N ARG A 430 22.20 10.47 3.14
CA ARG A 430 20.85 10.78 3.64
C ARG A 430 20.31 9.74 4.62
N LYS A 431 21.16 8.88 5.20
CA LYS A 431 20.76 7.83 6.17
C LYS A 431 19.89 8.36 7.31
N GLU A 432 20.17 9.58 7.79
CA GLU A 432 19.37 10.20 8.85
C GLU A 432 17.89 10.39 8.46
N GLN A 433 17.62 10.82 7.21
CA GLN A 433 16.25 10.99 6.71
C GLN A 433 15.52 9.63 6.66
N TYR A 434 16.22 8.55 6.30
CA TYR A 434 15.67 7.20 6.33
C TYR A 434 15.21 6.81 7.74
N TYR A 435 16.09 6.93 8.74
CA TYR A 435 15.77 6.52 10.11
C TYR A 435 14.71 7.41 10.75
N THR A 436 14.73 8.71 10.45
CA THR A 436 13.66 9.63 10.85
C THR A 436 12.34 9.16 10.26
N GLY A 437 12.29 8.95 8.95
CA GLY A 437 11.09 8.49 8.27
C GLY A 437 10.57 7.15 8.79
N LEU A 438 11.47 6.20 9.06
CA LEU A 438 11.14 4.90 9.66
C LEU A 438 10.52 5.07 11.06
N ALA A 439 11.06 5.98 11.87
CA ALA A 439 10.55 6.26 13.21
C ALA A 439 9.12 6.82 13.14
N TYR A 440 8.87 7.82 12.28
CA TYR A 440 7.54 8.42 12.08
C TYR A 440 6.55 7.41 11.47
N SER A 441 6.90 6.72 10.38
CA SER A 441 6.03 5.74 9.72
C SER A 441 5.67 4.55 10.62
N SER A 442 6.54 4.21 11.57
CA SER A 442 6.22 3.17 12.57
C SER A 442 5.10 3.57 13.52
N ILE A 443 4.94 4.86 13.81
CA ILE A 443 3.87 5.32 14.72
C ILE A 443 2.50 5.26 14.05
N LYS A 444 2.44 5.48 12.72
CA LYS A 444 1.21 5.39 11.92
C LYS A 444 0.42 4.11 12.22
N ALA A 445 1.12 3.00 12.43
CA ALA A 445 0.49 1.72 12.67
C ALA A 445 -0.20 1.57 14.04
N ILE A 446 0.13 2.41 15.02
CA ILE A 446 -0.54 2.40 16.33
C ILE A 446 -2.04 2.72 16.18
N LYS A 447 -2.38 3.58 15.20
CA LYS A 447 -3.76 3.97 14.84
C LYS A 447 -4.57 2.84 14.21
N TYR A 448 -3.93 1.87 13.58
CA TYR A 448 -4.64 0.80 12.89
C TYR A 448 -4.98 -0.37 13.84
N PHE A 449 -5.99 -1.17 13.47
CA PHE A 449 -6.53 -2.30 14.23
C PHE A 449 -5.61 -3.53 14.25
N PHE A 450 -4.33 -3.32 14.56
CA PHE A 450 -3.37 -4.38 14.73
C PHE A 450 -3.44 -5.02 16.12
N PRO A 451 -3.06 -6.30 16.24
CA PRO A 451 -2.78 -6.95 17.52
C PRO A 451 -1.83 -6.13 18.41
N LEU A 452 -1.93 -6.29 19.73
CA LEU A 452 -1.21 -5.44 20.69
C LEU A 452 0.32 -5.57 20.61
N ASP A 453 0.81 -6.79 20.39
CA ASP A 453 2.21 -7.13 20.12
C ASP A 453 2.77 -6.39 18.89
N VAL A 454 1.98 -6.27 17.83
CA VAL A 454 2.32 -5.46 16.65
C VAL A 454 2.48 -3.99 17.03
N LYS A 455 1.54 -3.45 17.82
CA LYS A 455 1.62 -2.06 18.30
C LYS A 455 2.84 -1.83 19.18
N LEU A 456 3.17 -2.78 20.05
CA LEU A 456 4.38 -2.73 20.88
C LEU A 456 5.66 -2.80 20.05
N TYR A 457 5.72 -3.67 19.05
CA TYR A 457 6.87 -3.76 18.17
C TYR A 457 7.08 -2.46 17.39
N ARG A 458 6.00 -1.86 16.88
CA ARG A 458 6.01 -0.55 16.22
C ARG A 458 6.50 0.56 17.14
N LEU A 459 6.04 0.57 18.39
CA LEU A 459 6.48 1.51 19.40
C LEU A 459 7.98 1.34 19.69
N MET A 460 8.44 0.09 19.81
CA MET A 460 9.85 -0.26 19.99
C MET A 460 10.72 0.25 18.83
N ILE A 461 10.36 -0.08 17.59
CA ILE A 461 11.06 0.41 16.38
C ILE A 461 11.14 1.93 16.44
N SER A 462 10.00 2.61 16.56
CA SER A 462 9.95 4.06 16.53
C SER A 462 10.85 4.71 17.59
N GLY A 463 10.79 4.24 18.83
CA GLY A 463 11.63 4.76 19.90
C GLY A 463 13.12 4.49 19.69
N LEU A 464 13.50 3.28 19.29
CA LEU A 464 14.90 2.94 19.01
C LEU A 464 15.50 3.82 17.90
N TYR A 465 14.76 4.08 16.83
CA TYR A 465 15.26 4.92 15.73
C TYR A 465 15.23 6.42 16.07
N PHE A 466 14.34 6.89 16.95
CA PHE A 466 14.45 8.25 17.48
C PHE A 466 15.67 8.45 18.38
N ASP A 467 16.04 7.43 19.15
CA ASP A 467 17.27 7.47 19.95
C ASP A 467 18.50 7.58 19.04
N LEU A 468 18.49 6.81 17.94
CA LEU A 468 19.55 6.81 16.93
C LEU A 468 19.69 8.14 16.20
N VAL A 469 18.60 8.82 15.84
CA VAL A 469 18.64 10.12 15.13
C VAL A 469 19.01 11.29 16.07
N GLY A 470 19.02 11.04 17.39
CA GLY A 470 19.36 12.05 18.38
C GLY A 470 18.20 13.00 18.67
N LYS A 471 18.43 13.97 19.57
CA LYS A 471 17.38 14.93 19.98
C LYS A 471 17.22 16.03 18.93
N PRO A 472 15.98 16.33 18.47
CA PRO A 472 15.66 17.56 17.75
C PRO A 472 16.32 18.76 18.44
N GLY A 473 17.25 19.44 17.75
CA GLY A 473 17.94 20.63 18.27
C GLY A 473 19.24 20.39 19.05
N ALA A 474 19.67 19.15 19.27
CA ALA A 474 21.04 18.87 19.71
C ALA A 474 21.94 18.81 18.47
N GLY A 475 22.81 19.79 18.28
CA GLY A 475 23.75 19.82 17.17
C GLY A 475 24.58 18.53 17.09
N ASN A 476 24.45 17.86 15.95
CA ASN A 476 25.24 16.76 15.36
C ASN A 476 25.51 15.50 16.18
N ILE A 477 24.99 14.39 15.63
CA ILE A 477 25.65 13.10 15.62
C ILE A 477 26.79 13.20 14.60
N GLN A 478 28.02 13.03 15.06
CA GLN A 478 29.16 12.61 14.23
C GLN A 478 29.28 11.09 14.30
#